data_AF-X0W171-F1
#
_entry.id   AF-X0W171-F1
#
_cell.length_a   1.000
_cell.length_b   1.000
_cell.length_c   1.000
_cell.angle_alpha   90.00
_cell.angle_beta   90.00
_cell.angle_gamma   90.00
#
_symmetry.space_group_name_H-M   'P 1'
#
loop_
_entity.id
_entity.type
_entity.pdbx_description
1 polymer ?
#
loop_
_entity_poly.entity_id
_entity_poly.type
_entity_poly.pdbx_seq_one_letter_code
_entity_poly.pdbx_strand_id
1 'polypeptide(L)'
;FLLMCSKIREELNKRRKDVKIASYELESDGRYRIGSYDEASAFSSFLPGISGPDGIPLWCMYVNRAQAITSFGVANKDNAIAEFLSAVWAYQLIGVQGFRTFCKINDNYYEPFQKDLASTHYDYTRCMWIEQDRIELEEVNETLGLSFNVKYYTVINRPLGALVRSLTISNESSESKQLNLLDGLSLILPAGLTDSGLKSMRCISSAYASVRLASDKVPLYSTKVKTHDEPEVIRVKEGTFYSAWLVDKNKLVPIEPVVDPDV
;
A
#
# COMPACT_ATOMS: atom_id res chain seq x y z
N PHE A 1 36.30 -6.53 -16.42
CA PHE A 1 35.73 -5.28 -15.85
C PHE A 1 35.32 -4.27 -16.93
N LEU A 2 36.21 -3.75 -17.78
CA LEU A 2 35.86 -2.75 -18.81
C LEU A 2 34.79 -3.22 -19.84
N LEU A 3 34.85 -4.47 -20.29
CA LEU A 3 33.82 -5.07 -21.18
C LEU A 3 32.46 -5.30 -20.50
N MET A 4 32.44 -5.47 -19.18
CA MET A 4 31.20 -5.60 -18.41
C MET A 4 30.53 -4.23 -18.26
N CYS A 5 31.32 -3.18 -18.02
CA CYS A 5 30.84 -1.80 -17.99
C CYS A 5 30.31 -1.33 -19.35
N SER A 6 30.89 -1.76 -20.48
CA SER A 6 30.39 -1.35 -21.81
C SER A 6 29.05 -1.99 -22.15
N LYS A 7 28.86 -3.28 -21.85
CA LYS A 7 27.57 -3.97 -22.02
C LYS A 7 26.48 -3.38 -21.12
N ILE A 8 26.80 -3.11 -19.85
CA ILE A 8 25.89 -2.41 -18.93
C ILE A 8 25.53 -1.02 -19.47
N ARG A 9 26.50 -0.29 -20.04
CA ARG A 9 26.29 1.05 -20.60
C ARG A 9 25.45 1.02 -21.88
N GLU A 10 25.60 0.00 -22.73
CA GLU A 10 24.74 -0.22 -23.90
C GLU A 10 23.32 -0.64 -23.51
N GLU A 11 23.14 -1.49 -22.50
CA GLU A 11 21.82 -1.83 -21.94
C GLU A 11 21.16 -0.61 -21.29
N LEU A 12 21.90 0.19 -20.53
CA LEU A 12 21.40 1.44 -19.94
C LEU A 12 21.03 2.46 -21.03
N ASN A 13 21.78 2.54 -22.12
CA ASN A 13 21.47 3.42 -23.24
C ASN A 13 20.30 2.91 -24.10
N LYS A 14 20.09 1.60 -24.22
CA LYS A 14 18.87 1.00 -24.80
C LYS A 14 17.65 1.28 -23.92
N ARG A 15 17.75 1.09 -22.59
CA ARG A 15 16.71 1.44 -21.62
C ARG A 15 16.33 2.92 -21.67
N ARG A 16 17.28 3.80 -21.98
CA ARG A 16 17.05 5.25 -22.12
C ARG A 16 16.14 5.63 -23.30
N LYS A 17 15.95 4.75 -24.30
CA LYS A 17 15.10 5.03 -25.46
C LYS A 17 13.61 4.74 -25.25
N ASP A 18 13.25 3.95 -24.23
CA ASP A 18 11.87 3.56 -23.94
C ASP A 18 11.35 4.15 -22.60
N VAL A 19 11.99 5.19 -22.06
CA VAL A 19 11.54 5.83 -20.83
C VAL A 19 10.27 6.63 -21.11
N LYS A 20 9.13 6.14 -20.61
CA LYS A 20 7.88 6.90 -20.62
C LYS A 20 8.10 8.20 -19.84
N ILE A 21 7.90 9.34 -20.49
CA ILE A 21 8.10 10.67 -19.88
C ILE A 21 6.87 10.98 -19.02
N ALA A 22 7.09 11.36 -17.77
CA ALA A 22 6.00 11.76 -16.89
C ALA A 22 5.29 13.01 -17.41
N SER A 23 3.95 13.00 -17.35
CA SER A 23 3.10 14.13 -17.73
C SER A 23 2.33 14.65 -16.51
N TYR A 24 2.04 15.94 -16.47
CA TYR A 24 1.38 16.59 -15.35
C TYR A 24 0.24 17.47 -15.84
N GLU A 25 -0.94 17.30 -15.27
CA GLU A 25 -2.16 17.99 -15.72
C GLU A 25 -3.09 18.29 -14.55
N LEU A 26 -3.64 19.50 -14.52
CA LEU A 26 -4.74 19.84 -13.62
C LEU A 26 -6.03 19.78 -14.43
N GLU A 27 -6.86 18.80 -14.12
CA GLU A 27 -8.13 18.56 -14.79
C GLU A 27 -9.14 19.67 -14.45
N SER A 28 -10.12 19.86 -15.34
CA SER A 28 -11.18 20.87 -15.16
C SER A 28 -12.04 20.66 -13.90
N ASP A 29 -12.09 19.43 -13.38
CA ASP A 29 -12.78 19.07 -12.15
C ASP A 29 -11.92 19.26 -10.88
N GLY A 30 -10.69 19.77 -11.04
CA GLY A 30 -9.76 20.05 -9.95
C GLY A 30 -8.88 18.87 -9.54
N ARG A 31 -8.99 17.71 -10.19
CA ARG A 31 -8.10 16.56 -9.95
C ARG A 31 -6.74 16.81 -10.60
N TYR A 32 -5.66 16.47 -9.91
CA TYR A 32 -4.31 16.58 -10.46
C TYR A 32 -3.82 15.22 -10.94
N ARG A 33 -3.53 15.11 -12.23
CA ARG A 33 -3.12 13.88 -12.90
C ARG A 33 -1.61 13.87 -13.15
N ILE A 34 -0.98 12.75 -12.80
CA ILE A 34 0.42 12.46 -13.09
C ILE A 34 0.49 11.16 -13.92
N GLY A 35 0.73 11.31 -15.22
CA GLY A 35 0.96 10.18 -16.12
C GLY A 35 2.38 9.64 -15.96
N SER A 36 2.56 8.32 -16.04
CA SER A 36 3.82 7.62 -15.76
C SER A 36 4.43 8.05 -14.42
N TYR A 37 3.60 8.09 -13.36
CA TYR A 37 3.99 8.65 -12.05
C TYR A 37 5.21 7.97 -11.43
N ASP A 38 5.45 6.70 -11.77
CA ASP A 38 6.56 5.87 -11.33
C ASP A 38 7.88 6.19 -12.06
N GLU A 39 7.82 6.87 -13.20
CA GLU A 39 8.97 7.47 -13.91
C GLU A 39 9.21 8.94 -13.53
N ALA A 40 8.24 9.60 -12.90
CA ALA A 40 8.39 10.96 -12.41
C ALA A 40 9.47 11.09 -11.32
N SER A 41 10.02 12.30 -11.16
CA SER A 41 10.89 12.64 -10.04
C SER A 41 10.25 12.23 -8.71
N ALA A 42 11.04 11.65 -7.81
CA ALA A 42 10.53 11.15 -6.55
C ALA A 42 9.91 12.28 -5.72
N PHE A 43 8.67 12.10 -5.26
CA PHE A 43 8.00 13.03 -4.36
C PHE A 43 7.18 12.26 -3.32
N SER A 44 6.95 12.94 -2.19
CA SER A 44 6.14 12.45 -1.08
C SER A 44 5.19 13.55 -0.64
N SER A 45 3.99 13.17 -0.23
CA SER A 45 2.99 14.10 0.31
C SER A 45 2.12 13.37 1.34
N PHE A 46 1.15 14.09 1.92
CA PHE A 46 0.20 13.55 2.87
C PHE A 46 -1.22 13.70 2.32
N LEU A 47 -2.04 12.65 2.46
CA LEU A 47 -3.48 12.79 2.34
C LEU A 47 -3.94 13.72 3.46
N PRO A 48 -4.76 14.74 3.15
CA PRO A 48 -5.34 15.59 4.17
C PRO A 48 -6.15 14.76 5.17
N GLY A 49 -5.95 15.02 6.47
CA GLY A 49 -6.67 14.35 7.57
C GLY A 49 -8.12 14.80 7.70
N ILE A 50 -8.87 14.83 6.61
CA ILE A 50 -10.26 15.25 6.55
C ILE A 50 -11.14 14.11 7.07
N SER A 51 -11.62 14.21 8.30
CA SER A 51 -12.47 13.17 8.91
C SER A 51 -13.83 13.68 9.38
N GLY A 52 -14.15 14.96 9.21
CA GLY A 52 -15.39 15.57 9.67
C GLY A 52 -15.46 15.77 11.19
N PRO A 53 -16.52 16.41 11.73
CA PRO A 53 -16.58 16.82 13.14
C PRO A 53 -16.49 15.68 14.16
N ASP A 54 -17.06 14.52 13.83
CA ASP A 54 -17.08 13.33 14.69
C ASP A 54 -16.02 12.29 14.29
N GLY A 55 -15.13 12.65 13.35
CA GLY A 55 -14.13 11.76 12.81
C GLY A 55 -12.82 11.77 13.57
N ILE A 56 -12.11 10.65 13.53
CA ILE A 56 -10.73 10.56 14.00
C ILE A 56 -9.78 10.74 12.80
N PRO A 57 -9.00 11.84 12.75
CA PRO A 57 -8.11 12.10 11.61
C PRO A 57 -6.98 11.08 11.54
N LEU A 58 -6.69 10.66 10.30
CA LEU A 58 -5.48 9.90 9.97
C LEU A 58 -4.42 10.83 9.42
N TRP A 59 -3.19 10.65 9.88
CA TRP A 59 -2.03 11.07 9.11
C TRP A 59 -1.71 9.94 8.12
N CYS A 60 -1.54 10.25 6.84
CA CYS A 60 -1.30 9.24 5.81
C CYS A 60 -0.33 9.79 4.75
N MET A 61 0.89 9.27 4.76
CA MET A 61 1.96 9.62 3.81
C MET A 61 1.90 8.71 2.59
N TYR A 62 2.04 9.31 1.42
CA TYR A 62 2.15 8.61 0.15
C TYR A 62 3.35 9.10 -0.66
N VAL A 63 3.83 8.23 -1.55
CA VAL A 63 4.92 8.49 -2.50
C VAL A 63 4.50 8.13 -3.92
N ASN A 64 5.21 8.62 -4.93
CA ASN A 64 4.95 8.26 -6.34
C ASN A 64 5.64 6.98 -6.80
N ARG A 65 5.61 5.95 -5.96
CA ARG A 65 6.23 4.65 -6.25
C ARG A 65 5.28 3.54 -5.78
N ALA A 66 5.29 2.41 -6.50
CA ALA A 66 4.41 1.27 -6.24
C ALA A 66 2.97 1.71 -5.96
N GLN A 67 2.29 1.12 -4.98
CA GLN A 67 0.90 1.47 -4.64
C GLN A 67 0.74 2.69 -3.70
N ALA A 68 1.72 3.60 -3.73
CA ALA A 68 1.75 4.92 -3.11
C ALA A 68 1.74 5.01 -1.57
N ILE A 69 0.75 4.46 -0.86
CA ILE A 69 0.64 4.65 0.60
C ILE A 69 1.77 3.89 1.33
N THR A 70 2.62 4.63 2.04
CA THR A 70 3.81 4.08 2.71
C THR A 70 3.73 4.06 4.23
N SER A 71 3.03 5.04 4.83
CA SER A 71 2.97 5.20 6.28
C SER A 71 1.65 5.86 6.65
N PHE A 72 0.97 5.34 7.66
CA PHE A 72 -0.26 5.97 8.16
C PHE A 72 -0.59 5.50 9.57
N GLY A 73 -1.37 6.30 10.28
CA GLY A 73 -1.81 6.01 11.64
C GLY A 73 -2.70 7.10 12.20
N VAL A 74 -3.08 6.94 13.46
CA VAL A 74 -3.90 7.91 14.21
C VAL A 74 -2.99 8.70 15.15
N ALA A 75 -3.37 9.93 15.50
CA ALA A 75 -2.71 10.78 16.51
C ALA A 75 -1.22 11.12 16.29
N ASN A 76 -0.31 10.14 16.38
CA ASN A 76 1.14 10.30 16.31
C ASN A 76 1.84 9.02 15.77
N LYS A 77 3.18 9.03 15.74
CA LYS A 77 3.99 7.94 15.16
C LYS A 77 4.02 6.66 16.02
N ASP A 78 3.73 6.74 17.31
CA ASP A 78 3.61 5.56 18.19
C ASP A 78 2.28 4.82 17.96
N ASN A 79 1.35 5.43 17.22
CA ASN A 79 0.07 4.85 16.85
C ASN A 79 -0.01 4.64 15.32
N ALA A 80 1.14 4.30 14.74
CA ALA A 80 1.26 3.93 13.33
C ALA A 80 0.63 2.56 13.06
N ILE A 81 -0.20 2.49 12.02
CA ILE A 81 -0.72 1.23 11.46
C ILE A 81 0.27 0.69 10.41
N ALA A 82 0.81 1.60 9.59
CA ALA A 82 1.99 1.34 8.76
C ALA A 82 3.14 2.24 9.24
N GLU A 83 4.32 1.63 9.42
CA GLU A 83 5.50 2.26 10.02
C GLU A 83 5.80 3.64 9.44
N PHE A 84 6.07 4.62 10.30
CA PHE A 84 6.49 5.95 9.85
C PHE A 84 7.91 5.90 9.31
N LEU A 85 8.05 6.07 7.99
CA LEU A 85 9.32 6.13 7.29
C LEU A 85 9.65 7.58 6.92
N SER A 86 10.94 7.92 6.86
CA SER A 86 11.35 9.14 6.14
C SER A 86 11.17 8.93 4.64
N ALA A 87 11.04 10.00 3.86
CA ALA A 87 10.80 9.90 2.41
C ALA A 87 11.83 9.02 1.69
N VAL A 88 13.12 9.11 2.06
CA VAL A 88 14.19 8.30 1.47
C VAL A 88 13.96 6.81 1.68
N TRP A 89 13.58 6.40 2.90
CA TRP A 89 13.26 5.01 3.20
C TRP A 89 11.95 4.57 2.55
N ALA A 90 10.94 5.45 2.51
CA ALA A 90 9.67 5.17 1.85
C ALA A 90 9.87 4.79 0.38
N TYR A 91 10.68 5.53 -0.39
CA TYR A 91 10.93 5.19 -1.79
C TYR A 91 11.59 3.82 -1.99
N GLN A 92 12.41 3.38 -1.03
CA GLN A 92 13.14 2.12 -1.12
C GLN A 92 12.28 0.92 -0.69
N LEU A 93 11.42 1.12 0.33
CA LEU A 93 10.71 0.05 1.00
C LEU A 93 9.26 -0.11 0.53
N ILE A 94 8.67 0.89 -0.13
CA ILE A 94 7.25 0.87 -0.53
C ILE A 94 6.87 -0.37 -1.35
N GLY A 95 7.74 -0.84 -2.24
CA GLY A 95 7.47 -2.03 -3.05
C GLY A 95 7.41 -3.34 -2.25
N VAL A 96 7.90 -3.35 -1.01
CA VAL A 96 7.97 -4.55 -0.15
C VAL A 96 7.09 -4.41 1.10
N GLN A 97 7.05 -3.24 1.72
CA GLN A 97 6.32 -2.98 2.96
C GLN A 97 4.93 -2.35 2.75
N GLY A 98 4.68 -1.75 1.58
CA GLY A 98 3.41 -1.11 1.26
C GLY A 98 2.32 -2.10 0.87
N PHE A 99 1.24 -1.55 0.29
CA PHE A 99 0.20 -2.36 -0.33
C PHE A 99 0.73 -3.09 -1.55
N ARG A 100 0.35 -4.36 -1.67
CA ARG A 100 0.74 -5.25 -2.76
C ARG A 100 -0.46 -6.05 -3.22
N THR A 101 -0.44 -6.39 -4.50
CA THR A 101 -1.49 -7.15 -5.17
C THR A 101 -0.83 -8.19 -6.03
N PHE A 102 -0.95 -9.45 -5.67
CA PHE A 102 -0.43 -10.57 -6.46
C PHE A 102 -1.57 -11.21 -7.23
N CYS A 103 -1.36 -11.41 -8.52
CA CYS A 103 -2.31 -12.04 -9.41
C CYS A 103 -1.70 -13.31 -9.99
N LYS A 104 -2.45 -14.41 -9.95
CA LYS A 104 -2.24 -15.56 -10.82
C LYS A 104 -3.34 -15.52 -11.90
N ILE A 105 -2.93 -15.35 -13.15
CA ILE A 105 -3.79 -15.10 -14.32
C ILE A 105 -3.55 -16.23 -15.32
N ASN A 106 -4.53 -17.14 -15.49
CA ASN A 106 -4.40 -18.30 -16.39
C ASN A 106 -3.02 -19.01 -16.24
N ASP A 107 -2.57 -19.20 -15.00
CA ASP A 107 -1.26 -19.77 -14.60
C ASP A 107 0.00 -18.88 -14.67
N ASN A 108 -0.11 -17.62 -15.10
CA ASN A 108 1.01 -16.67 -15.06
C ASN A 108 0.93 -15.75 -13.84
N TYR A 109 2.06 -15.42 -13.25
CA TYR A 109 2.14 -14.49 -12.12
C TYR A 109 2.33 -13.06 -12.61
N TYR A 110 1.60 -12.14 -11.99
CA TYR A 110 1.68 -10.71 -12.26
C TYR A 110 1.47 -9.90 -10.98
N GLU A 111 2.27 -8.84 -10.79
CA GLU A 111 2.14 -7.91 -9.68
C GLU A 111 2.01 -6.48 -10.23
N PRO A 112 0.79 -5.90 -10.33
CA PRO A 112 0.61 -4.53 -10.79
C PRO A 112 1.34 -3.53 -9.88
N PHE A 113 1.67 -2.38 -10.46
CA PHE A 113 2.38 -1.25 -9.85
C PHE A 113 3.83 -1.53 -9.45
N GLN A 114 4.37 -2.74 -9.64
CA GLN A 114 5.78 -3.03 -9.39
C GLN A 114 6.69 -2.66 -10.56
N LYS A 115 7.93 -2.32 -10.23
CA LYS A 115 9.02 -2.06 -11.19
C LYS A 115 10.10 -3.13 -11.05
N ASP A 116 9.72 -4.39 -11.22
CA ASP A 116 10.64 -5.53 -11.20
C ASP A 116 11.06 -5.96 -12.61
N LEU A 117 11.99 -6.92 -12.70
CA LEU A 117 12.46 -7.45 -13.98
C LEU A 117 11.38 -8.29 -14.70
N ALA A 118 10.46 -8.92 -13.97
CA ALA A 118 9.39 -9.72 -14.55
C ALA A 118 8.36 -8.83 -15.26
N SER A 119 8.19 -7.58 -14.80
CA SER A 119 7.34 -6.56 -15.43
C SER A 119 7.88 -6.06 -16.78
N THR A 120 9.15 -6.31 -17.12
CA THR A 120 9.77 -5.77 -18.35
C THR A 120 9.23 -6.34 -19.66
N HIS A 121 8.48 -7.43 -19.59
CA HIS A 121 7.87 -8.08 -20.75
C HIS A 121 6.45 -7.60 -21.04
N TYR A 122 5.88 -6.77 -20.16
CA TYR A 122 4.52 -6.28 -20.27
C TYR A 122 4.52 -4.82 -20.72
N ASP A 123 3.66 -4.49 -21.67
CA ASP A 123 3.31 -3.10 -21.96
C ASP A 123 2.17 -2.66 -21.04
N TYR A 124 2.49 -1.69 -20.18
CA TYR A 124 1.53 -1.09 -19.27
C TYR A 124 1.68 0.43 -19.22
N THR A 125 0.58 1.14 -18.99
CA THR A 125 0.61 2.56 -18.64
C THR A 125 0.15 2.74 -17.21
N ARG A 126 0.72 3.74 -16.51
CA ARG A 126 0.41 4.03 -15.12
C ARG A 126 0.03 5.48 -14.94
N CYS A 127 -0.95 5.74 -14.11
CA CYS A 127 -1.41 7.07 -13.79
C CYS A 127 -1.69 7.20 -12.30
N MET A 128 -1.43 8.38 -11.74
CA MET A 128 -1.79 8.76 -10.39
C MET A 128 -2.69 9.99 -10.46
N TRP A 129 -3.80 9.99 -9.74
CA TRP A 129 -4.64 11.16 -9.52
C TRP A 129 -4.63 11.54 -8.05
N ILE A 130 -4.45 12.84 -7.82
CA ILE A 130 -4.46 13.45 -6.50
C ILE A 130 -5.66 14.39 -6.44
N GLU A 131 -6.53 14.17 -5.45
CA GLU A 131 -7.67 15.02 -5.16
C GLU A 131 -7.58 15.54 -3.72
N GLN A 132 -8.57 16.32 -3.28
CA GLN A 132 -8.56 16.92 -1.95
C GLN A 132 -8.66 15.89 -0.81
N ASP A 133 -9.33 14.76 -1.03
CA ASP A 133 -9.66 13.78 0.02
C ASP A 133 -9.25 12.34 -0.34
N ARG A 134 -8.67 12.12 -1.53
CA ARG A 134 -8.32 10.80 -2.03
C ARG A 134 -7.13 10.81 -2.98
N ILE A 135 -6.54 9.64 -3.13
CA ILE A 135 -5.55 9.34 -4.16
C ILE A 135 -5.96 8.08 -4.90
N GLU A 136 -5.79 8.11 -6.21
CA GLU A 136 -6.14 7.02 -7.11
C GLU A 136 -4.94 6.66 -7.99
N LEU A 137 -4.73 5.37 -8.22
CA LEU A 137 -3.71 4.83 -9.09
C LEU A 137 -4.38 3.94 -10.12
N GLU A 138 -3.96 4.05 -11.37
CA GLU A 138 -4.37 3.13 -12.42
C GLU A 138 -3.15 2.55 -13.09
N GLU A 139 -3.24 1.27 -13.41
CA GLU A 139 -2.38 0.60 -14.35
C GLU A 139 -3.23 -0.09 -15.40
N VAL A 140 -3.01 0.24 -16.67
CA VAL A 140 -3.60 -0.48 -17.81
C VAL A 140 -2.50 -1.32 -18.42
N ASN A 141 -2.62 -2.65 -18.35
CA ASN A 141 -1.70 -3.61 -18.95
C ASN A 141 -2.29 -4.14 -20.26
N GLU A 142 -1.82 -3.60 -21.38
CA GLU A 142 -2.27 -3.94 -22.73
C GLU A 142 -1.92 -5.38 -23.11
N THR A 143 -0.79 -5.88 -22.64
CA THR A 143 -0.33 -7.25 -22.91
C THR A 143 -1.25 -8.28 -22.25
N LEU A 144 -1.73 -8.00 -21.04
CA LEU A 144 -2.67 -8.85 -20.32
C LEU A 144 -4.13 -8.56 -20.69
N GLY A 145 -4.44 -7.38 -21.24
CA GLY A 145 -5.82 -6.91 -21.44
C GLY A 145 -6.54 -6.73 -20.11
N LEU A 146 -5.84 -6.20 -19.09
CA LEU A 146 -6.38 -5.96 -17.75
C LEU A 146 -6.07 -4.54 -17.31
N SER A 147 -7.02 -3.90 -16.63
CA SER A 147 -6.78 -2.66 -15.89
C SER A 147 -6.94 -2.88 -14.39
N PHE A 148 -6.11 -2.18 -13.62
CA PHE A 148 -6.07 -2.22 -12.16
C PHE A 148 -6.23 -0.80 -11.64
N ASN A 149 -7.23 -0.56 -10.81
CA ASN A 149 -7.51 0.74 -10.22
C ASN A 149 -7.50 0.65 -8.70
N VAL A 150 -6.64 1.41 -8.04
CA VAL A 150 -6.53 1.46 -6.59
C VAL A 150 -6.91 2.84 -6.10
N LYS A 151 -7.92 2.93 -5.23
CA LYS A 151 -8.40 4.17 -4.62
C LYS A 151 -8.22 4.15 -3.12
N TYR A 152 -7.67 5.23 -2.56
CA TYR A 152 -7.46 5.43 -1.13
C TYR A 152 -8.18 6.67 -0.65
N TYR A 153 -8.90 6.56 0.47
CA TYR A 153 -9.54 7.69 1.15
C TYR A 153 -9.73 7.38 2.63
N THR A 154 -9.96 8.41 3.44
CA THR A 154 -10.21 8.24 4.89
C THR A 154 -11.69 8.16 5.19
N VAL A 155 -12.05 7.49 6.28
CA VAL A 155 -13.43 7.46 6.77
C VAL A 155 -13.76 8.79 7.46
N ILE A 156 -14.94 9.34 7.14
CA ILE A 156 -15.47 10.57 7.74
C ILE A 156 -16.64 10.30 8.70
N ASN A 157 -16.81 11.15 9.71
CA ASN A 157 -17.93 11.14 10.66
C ASN A 157 -18.14 9.77 11.33
N ARG A 158 -17.04 9.13 11.73
CA ARG A 158 -17.03 7.87 12.47
C ARG A 158 -15.99 7.94 13.60
N PRO A 159 -16.27 7.29 14.75
CA PRO A 159 -15.38 7.29 15.91
C PRO A 159 -14.19 6.32 15.73
N LEU A 160 -13.64 6.23 14.51
CA LEU A 160 -12.48 5.40 14.17
C LEU A 160 -11.71 6.06 13.03
N GLY A 161 -10.38 6.04 13.13
CA GLY A 161 -9.49 6.48 12.05
C GLY A 161 -9.15 5.30 11.17
N ALA A 162 -9.69 5.24 9.95
CA ALA A 162 -9.45 4.14 9.02
C ALA A 162 -9.15 4.65 7.61
N LEU A 163 -8.17 3.99 6.99
CA LEU A 163 -7.85 4.14 5.59
C LEU A 163 -8.65 3.09 4.82
N VAL A 164 -9.51 3.54 3.92
CA VAL A 164 -10.22 2.66 3.00
C VAL A 164 -9.38 2.56 1.73
N ARG A 165 -9.10 1.32 1.32
CA ARG A 165 -8.51 1.00 0.03
C ARG A 165 -9.51 0.18 -0.78
N SER A 166 -9.76 0.60 -2.02
CA SER A 166 -10.57 -0.14 -2.99
C SER A 166 -9.70 -0.53 -4.17
N LEU A 167 -9.67 -1.82 -4.52
CA LEU A 167 -9.06 -2.33 -5.74
C LEU A 167 -10.15 -2.78 -6.70
N THR A 168 -10.16 -2.21 -7.90
CA THR A 168 -11.01 -2.65 -9.01
C THR A 168 -10.11 -3.25 -10.09
N ILE A 169 -10.44 -4.45 -10.56
CA ILE A 169 -9.74 -5.11 -11.67
C ILE A 169 -10.76 -5.30 -12.79
N SER A 170 -10.47 -4.77 -13.97
CA SER A 170 -11.34 -4.88 -15.13
C SER A 170 -10.68 -5.70 -16.22
N ASN A 171 -11.47 -6.56 -16.87
CA ASN A 171 -11.04 -7.29 -18.05
C ASN A 171 -11.37 -6.46 -19.29
N GLU A 172 -10.34 -5.93 -19.93
CA GLU A 172 -10.45 -5.09 -21.14
C GLU A 172 -10.41 -5.93 -22.43
N SER A 173 -10.16 -7.24 -22.32
CA SER A 173 -10.17 -8.15 -23.46
C SER A 173 -11.51 -8.85 -23.67
N SER A 174 -11.69 -9.43 -24.84
CA SER A 174 -12.86 -10.25 -25.18
C SER A 174 -12.80 -11.67 -24.56
N GLU A 175 -11.65 -12.08 -24.04
CA GLU A 175 -11.42 -13.43 -23.52
C GLU A 175 -11.69 -13.48 -22.02
N SER A 176 -12.37 -14.52 -21.55
CA SER A 176 -12.53 -14.74 -20.10
C SER A 176 -11.19 -15.07 -19.45
N LYS A 177 -10.95 -14.52 -18.26
CA LYS A 177 -9.72 -14.71 -17.48
C LYS A 177 -10.03 -15.27 -16.10
N GLN A 178 -9.29 -16.30 -15.71
CA GLN A 178 -9.34 -16.82 -14.35
C GLN A 178 -8.28 -16.11 -13.50
N LEU A 179 -8.72 -15.51 -12.39
CA LEU A 179 -7.88 -14.74 -11.48
C LEU A 179 -7.86 -15.40 -10.10
N ASN A 180 -6.68 -15.67 -9.56
CA ASN A 180 -6.47 -15.84 -8.12
C ASN A 180 -5.69 -14.63 -7.61
N LEU A 181 -6.18 -14.03 -6.52
CA LEU A 181 -5.68 -12.76 -6.01
C LEU A 181 -5.25 -12.91 -4.56
N LEU A 182 -4.10 -12.30 -4.23
CA LEU A 182 -3.70 -12.00 -2.86
C LEU A 182 -3.40 -10.51 -2.79
N ASP A 183 -4.20 -9.78 -2.02
CA ASP A 183 -4.20 -8.33 -2.01
C ASP A 183 -4.28 -7.82 -0.58
N GLY A 184 -3.46 -6.82 -0.23
CA GLY A 184 -3.46 -6.26 1.10
C GLY A 184 -2.21 -5.46 1.45
N LEU A 185 -2.16 -5.02 2.70
CA LEU A 185 -0.98 -4.35 3.26
C LEU A 185 0.01 -5.42 3.74
N SER A 186 1.25 -5.34 3.28
CA SER A 186 2.26 -6.37 3.54
C SER A 186 2.72 -6.42 4.99
N LEU A 187 2.71 -5.28 5.69
CA LEU A 187 3.14 -5.15 7.07
C LEU A 187 2.17 -4.25 7.85
N ILE A 188 1.52 -4.82 8.87
CA ILE A 188 0.64 -4.11 9.79
C ILE A 188 1.30 -4.06 11.15
N LEU A 189 1.41 -2.88 11.74
CA LEU A 189 1.95 -2.70 13.08
C LEU A 189 0.86 -2.95 14.15
N PRO A 190 1.14 -3.81 15.14
CA PRO A 190 0.33 -3.93 16.34
C PRO A 190 0.29 -2.63 17.14
N ALA A 191 -0.87 -2.29 17.69
CA ALA A 191 -0.99 -1.18 18.62
C ALA A 191 -0.17 -1.43 19.90
N GLY A 192 0.39 -0.37 20.48
CA GLY A 192 1.25 -0.42 21.67
C GLY A 192 2.75 -0.50 21.41
N LEU A 193 3.17 -0.52 20.14
CA LEU A 193 4.58 -0.38 19.74
C LEU A 193 4.95 1.11 19.57
N THR A 194 6.11 1.51 20.07
CA THR A 194 6.59 2.90 19.93
C THR A 194 7.44 3.07 18.66
N ASP A 195 7.43 4.26 18.05
CA ASP A 195 8.25 4.60 16.88
C ASP A 195 9.75 4.42 17.20
N SER A 196 10.17 4.83 18.40
CA SER A 196 11.54 4.63 18.85
C SER A 196 11.89 3.14 19.04
N GLY A 197 10.98 2.34 19.61
CA GLY A 197 11.18 0.90 19.77
C GLY A 197 11.33 0.19 18.44
N LEU A 198 10.49 0.54 17.46
CA LEU A 198 10.56 -0.01 16.10
C LEU A 198 11.88 0.34 15.40
N LYS A 199 12.39 1.56 15.59
CA LYS A 199 13.62 2.02 14.92
C LYS A 199 14.90 1.53 15.57
N SER A 200 14.92 1.42 16.91
CA SER A 200 16.13 1.08 17.65
C SER A 200 16.21 -0.40 18.04
N MET A 201 15.07 -1.06 18.25
CA MET A 201 14.97 -2.40 18.84
C MET A 201 13.86 -3.23 18.16
N ARG A 202 13.84 -3.25 16.83
CA ARG A 202 12.77 -3.88 16.03
C ARG A 202 12.48 -5.33 16.41
N CYS A 203 13.51 -6.15 16.55
CA CYS A 203 13.38 -7.58 16.88
C CYS A 203 12.78 -7.80 18.29
N ILE A 204 13.21 -7.00 19.27
CA ILE A 204 12.63 -7.06 20.62
C ILE A 204 11.17 -6.60 20.57
N SER A 205 10.90 -5.50 19.85
CA SER A 205 9.54 -4.96 19.71
C SER A 205 8.58 -5.95 19.05
N SER A 206 9.03 -6.66 18.00
CA SER A 206 8.21 -7.66 17.30
C SER A 206 7.90 -8.89 18.17
N ALA A 207 8.76 -9.26 19.12
CA ALA A 207 8.48 -10.37 20.03
C ALA A 207 7.22 -10.15 20.91
N TYR A 208 6.82 -8.90 21.11
CA TYR A 208 5.59 -8.53 21.83
C TYR A 208 4.36 -8.52 20.95
N ALA A 209 4.50 -8.58 19.62
CA ALA A 209 3.39 -8.59 18.68
C ALA A 209 2.45 -9.76 18.95
N SER A 210 1.16 -9.52 18.72
CA SER A 210 0.12 -10.54 18.81
C SER A 210 -1.03 -10.16 17.91
N VAL A 211 -1.57 -11.17 17.24
CA VAL A 211 -2.83 -11.08 16.50
C VAL A 211 -3.87 -11.93 17.22
N ARG A 212 -5.05 -11.37 17.44
CA ARG A 212 -6.21 -12.08 17.98
C ARG A 212 -7.40 -11.85 17.07
N LEU A 213 -8.22 -12.87 16.85
CA LEU A 213 -9.44 -12.71 16.06
C LEU A 213 -10.57 -12.18 16.95
N ALA A 214 -11.09 -11.01 16.60
CA ALA A 214 -12.33 -10.48 17.16
C ALA A 214 -13.52 -11.07 16.39
N SER A 215 -14.52 -11.58 17.11
CA SER A 215 -15.71 -12.24 16.54
C SER A 215 -15.35 -13.34 15.53
N ASP A 216 -14.26 -14.08 15.81
CA ASP A 216 -13.71 -15.17 15.00
C ASP A 216 -13.29 -14.84 13.56
N LYS A 217 -13.34 -13.56 13.14
CA LYS A 217 -13.15 -13.18 11.72
C LYS A 217 -12.30 -11.94 11.48
N VAL A 218 -12.24 -11.01 12.44
CA VAL A 218 -11.54 -9.73 12.26
C VAL A 218 -10.22 -9.77 13.03
N PRO A 219 -9.05 -9.79 12.37
CA PRO A 219 -7.78 -9.71 13.07
C PRO A 219 -7.62 -8.37 13.77
N LEU A 220 -7.29 -8.46 15.05
CA LEU A 220 -6.94 -7.35 15.94
C LEU A 220 -5.45 -7.50 16.32
N TYR A 221 -4.66 -6.51 15.92
CA TYR A 221 -3.22 -6.43 16.12
C TYR A 221 -2.93 -5.55 17.33
N SER A 222 -2.35 -6.14 18.38
CA SER A 222 -1.90 -5.42 19.57
C SER A 222 -0.66 -6.08 20.16
N THR A 223 0.10 -5.38 20.99
CA THR A 223 1.09 -6.08 21.82
C THR A 223 0.40 -6.95 22.89
N LYS A 224 1.09 -7.99 23.35
CA LYS A 224 0.63 -8.86 24.46
C LYS A 224 0.51 -8.07 25.76
N VAL A 225 1.50 -7.22 26.01
CA VAL A 225 1.64 -6.34 27.18
C VAL A 225 2.31 -5.04 26.73
N LYS A 226 2.25 -3.99 27.56
CA LYS A 226 2.93 -2.73 27.30
C LYS A 226 4.44 -2.95 27.25
N THR A 227 5.08 -2.52 26.18
CA THR A 227 6.55 -2.57 26.05
C THR A 227 7.17 -1.42 26.85
N HIS A 228 7.64 -1.72 28.07
CA HIS A 228 8.30 -0.76 28.95
C HIS A 228 9.30 -1.48 29.87
N ASP A 229 10.27 -0.74 30.38
CA ASP A 229 11.39 -1.27 31.18
C ASP A 229 11.05 -1.22 32.68
N GLU A 230 9.94 -1.84 33.06
CA GLU A 230 9.49 -1.97 34.45
C GLU A 230 8.98 -3.41 34.70
N PRO A 231 9.03 -3.90 35.95
CA PRO A 231 8.56 -5.26 36.27
C PRO A 231 7.03 -5.41 36.23
N GLU A 232 6.29 -4.33 36.03
CA GLU A 232 4.83 -4.33 35.98
C GLU A 232 4.31 -4.93 34.66
N VAL A 233 3.24 -5.72 34.75
CA VAL A 233 2.54 -6.25 33.57
C VAL A 233 1.29 -5.42 33.29
N ILE A 234 1.38 -4.52 32.32
CA ILE A 234 0.27 -3.65 31.91
C ILE A 234 -0.37 -4.19 30.62
N ARG A 235 -1.68 -4.45 30.66
CA ARG A 235 -2.45 -4.92 29.50
C ARG A 235 -2.75 -3.77 28.53
N VAL A 236 -2.51 -3.99 27.25
CA VAL A 236 -2.93 -3.08 26.16
C VAL A 236 -4.41 -3.28 25.84
N LYS A 237 -5.17 -2.17 25.81
CA LYS A 237 -6.62 -2.14 25.58
C LYS A 237 -7.01 -1.64 24.19
N GLU A 238 -6.05 -1.11 23.44
CA GLU A 238 -6.20 -0.62 22.07
C GLU A 238 -5.69 -1.67 21.07
N GLY A 239 -6.11 -1.54 19.81
CA GLY A 239 -5.74 -2.46 18.75
C GLY A 239 -5.98 -1.86 17.37
N THR A 240 -5.10 -2.21 16.45
CA THR A 240 -5.28 -1.99 15.00
C THR A 240 -6.11 -3.15 14.48
N PHE A 241 -7.00 -2.93 13.51
CA PHE A 241 -7.76 -4.02 12.89
C PHE A 241 -7.72 -3.96 11.36
N TYR A 242 -7.97 -5.10 10.73
CA TYR A 242 -8.07 -5.20 9.26
C TYR A 242 -9.33 -5.98 8.88
N SER A 243 -10.05 -5.49 7.88
CA SER A 243 -11.29 -6.10 7.39
C SER A 243 -11.42 -5.85 5.90
N ALA A 244 -11.90 -6.85 5.16
CA ALA A 244 -12.01 -6.76 3.71
C ALA A 244 -13.32 -7.36 3.21
N TRP A 245 -13.77 -6.86 2.05
CA TRP A 245 -15.00 -7.29 1.39
C TRP A 245 -14.78 -7.39 -0.12
N LEU A 246 -15.42 -8.36 -0.75
CA LEU A 246 -15.53 -8.50 -2.20
C LEU A 246 -16.90 -8.02 -2.66
N VAL A 247 -16.96 -7.26 -3.76
CA VAL A 247 -18.21 -6.94 -4.43
C VAL A 247 -18.52 -8.05 -5.44
N ASP A 248 -19.53 -8.88 -5.16
CA ASP A 248 -20.06 -9.90 -6.08
C ASP A 248 -21.52 -9.58 -6.40
N LYS A 249 -21.85 -9.40 -7.69
CA LYS A 249 -23.22 -9.09 -8.17
C LYS A 249 -23.92 -7.98 -7.37
N ASN A 250 -23.21 -6.87 -7.14
CA ASN A 250 -23.65 -5.72 -6.32
C ASN A 250 -23.91 -6.02 -4.84
N LYS A 251 -23.39 -7.14 -4.31
CA LYS A 251 -23.41 -7.47 -2.88
C LYS A 251 -22.00 -7.42 -2.32
N LEU A 252 -21.86 -6.84 -1.13
CA LEU A 252 -20.61 -6.89 -0.37
C LEU A 252 -20.56 -8.20 0.43
N VAL A 253 -19.58 -9.05 0.10
CA VAL A 253 -19.32 -10.32 0.78
C VAL A 253 -18.05 -10.15 1.60
N PRO A 254 -18.07 -10.39 2.92
CA PRO A 254 -16.86 -10.34 3.74
C PRO A 254 -15.88 -11.43 3.29
N ILE A 255 -14.61 -11.08 3.19
CA ILE A 255 -13.52 -12.02 2.91
C ILE A 255 -12.62 -12.12 4.14
N GLU A 256 -12.20 -13.33 4.46
CA GLU A 256 -11.33 -13.58 5.60
C GLU A 256 -9.90 -13.16 5.23
N PRO A 257 -9.28 -12.24 5.99
CA PRO A 257 -7.90 -11.84 5.75
C PRO A 257 -6.97 -13.00 6.11
N VAL A 258 -5.98 -13.23 5.25
CA VAL A 258 -4.88 -14.14 5.57
C VAL A 258 -3.95 -13.42 6.53
N VAL A 259 -3.83 -13.95 7.74
CA VAL A 259 -2.90 -13.46 8.76
C VAL A 259 -1.99 -14.59 9.17
N ASP A 260 -0.71 -14.29 9.36
CA ASP A 260 0.22 -15.19 10.03
C ASP A 260 0.26 -14.78 11.51
N PRO A 261 -0.38 -15.54 12.43
CA PRO A 261 -0.43 -15.18 13.85
C PRO A 261 0.87 -15.50 14.59
N ASP A 262 1.77 -16.27 13.97
CA ASP A 262 2.98 -16.82 14.60
C ASP A 262 4.27 -16.09 14.19
N VAL A 263 4.17 -15.03 13.36
CA VAL A 263 5.27 -14.19 12.88
C VAL A 263 5.31 -12.83 13.58
#